data_AF-A0A246NL27-F1
#
_entry.id   AF-A0A246NL27-F1
#
_cell.length_a   1.000
_cell.length_b   1.000
_cell.length_c   1.000
_cell.angle_alpha   90.00
_cell.angle_beta   90.00
_cell.angle_gamma   90.00
#
_symmetry.space_group_name_H-M   'P 1'
#
loop_
_entity.id
_entity.type
_entity.pdbx_description
1 polymer ?
#
loop_
_entity_poly.entity_id
_entity_poly.type
_entity_poly.pdbx_seq_one_letter_code
_entity_poly.pdbx_strand_id
1 'polypeptide(L)'
;MNTLAFNTLLLVKHNSSEWHRMWSRLAKHRSNRALQDPAVADNDGEVWQYMETVEKRVLWFGKRYIHRFRHRYHPACGCAMTVHIPASRTFNPDDPDNALYHHFG
;
A
#
# COMPACT_ATOMS: atom_id res chain seq x y z
N MET A 1 19.38 -9.73 15.22
CA MET A 1 19.22 -8.86 14.03
C MET A 1 18.91 -9.77 12.86
N ASN A 2 17.72 -9.69 12.27
CA ASN A 2 17.29 -10.58 11.18
C ASN A 2 17.70 -9.97 9.84
N THR A 3 18.87 -10.36 9.36
CA THR A 3 19.51 -9.86 8.13
C THR A 3 18.97 -10.49 6.84
N LEU A 4 17.82 -11.17 6.87
CA LEU A 4 17.25 -11.92 5.72
C LEU A 4 15.98 -11.28 5.12
N ALA A 5 15.46 -10.19 5.69
CA ALA A 5 14.19 -9.59 5.24
C ALA A 5 14.34 -8.50 4.16
N PHE A 6 15.56 -8.17 3.72
CA PHE A 6 15.80 -7.03 2.82
C PHE A 6 15.73 -7.39 1.32
N ASN A 7 15.67 -8.67 0.96
CA ASN A 7 15.78 -9.08 -0.45
C ASN A 7 14.42 -9.41 -1.08
N THR A 8 13.28 -9.20 -0.41
CA THR A 8 11.98 -9.55 -1.00
C THR A 8 10.88 -8.58 -0.57
N LEU A 9 10.15 -8.03 -1.55
CA LEU A 9 8.94 -7.24 -1.34
C LEU A 9 7.71 -8.06 -1.73
N LEU A 10 6.71 -8.09 -0.86
CA LEU A 10 5.38 -8.57 -1.22
C LEU A 10 4.60 -7.41 -1.84
N LEU A 11 4.20 -7.57 -3.10
CA LEU A 11 3.42 -6.59 -3.85
C LEU A 11 2.08 -7.17 -4.26
N VAL A 12 1.05 -6.33 -4.31
CA VAL A 12 -0.23 -6.67 -4.95
C VAL A 12 -0.05 -6.63 -6.46
N LYS A 13 -0.56 -7.65 -7.15
CA LYS A 13 -0.51 -7.75 -8.61
C LYS A 13 -1.30 -6.60 -9.24
N HIS A 14 -0.71 -5.92 -10.22
CA HIS A 14 -1.36 -4.83 -10.93
C HIS A 14 -2.69 -5.31 -11.56
N ASN A 15 -3.75 -4.48 -11.47
CA ASN A 15 -5.11 -4.79 -11.93
C ASN A 15 -5.83 -5.95 -11.22
N SER A 16 -5.29 -6.49 -10.11
CA SER A 16 -6.06 -7.44 -9.31
C SER A 16 -7.24 -6.76 -8.60
N SER A 17 -8.17 -7.56 -8.07
CA SER A 17 -9.26 -7.04 -7.25
C SER A 17 -8.75 -6.30 -6.01
N GLU A 18 -7.66 -6.78 -5.39
CA GLU A 18 -7.03 -6.11 -4.25
C GLU A 18 -6.36 -4.79 -4.68
N TRP A 19 -5.75 -4.73 -5.86
CA TRP A 19 -5.15 -3.51 -6.41
C TRP A 19 -6.19 -2.39 -6.48
N HIS A 20 -7.31 -2.64 -7.16
CA HIS A 20 -8.37 -1.64 -7.28
C HIS A 20 -8.96 -1.26 -5.92
N ARG A 21 -9.09 -2.23 -5.00
CA ARG A 21 -9.57 -1.99 -3.64
C ARG A 21 -8.63 -1.07 -2.85
N MET A 22 -7.33 -1.34 -2.83
CA MET A 22 -6.38 -0.55 -2.04
C MET A 22 -6.32 0.90 -2.53
N TRP A 23 -6.30 1.12 -3.84
CA TRP A 23 -6.34 2.47 -4.43
C TRP A 23 -7.67 3.18 -4.17
N SER A 24 -8.81 2.48 -4.25
CA SER A 24 -10.12 3.06 -3.89
C SER A 24 -10.19 3.48 -2.42
N ARG A 25 -9.57 2.71 -1.51
CA ARG A 25 -9.50 3.07 -0.09
C ARG A 25 -8.53 4.22 0.18
N LEU A 26 -7.41 4.28 -0.54
CA LEU A 26 -6.47 5.40 -0.48
C LEU A 26 -7.16 6.70 -0.90
N ALA A 27 -7.88 6.69 -2.03
CA ALA A 27 -8.64 7.85 -2.51
C ALA A 27 -9.67 8.38 -1.49
N LYS A 28 -10.25 7.49 -0.68
CA LYS A 28 -11.21 7.85 0.38
C LYS A 28 -10.54 8.26 1.70
N HIS A 29 -9.21 8.25 1.79
CA HIS A 29 -8.52 8.65 3.00
C HIS A 29 -8.76 10.14 3.29
N ARG A 30 -8.86 10.51 4.58
CA ARG A 30 -9.24 11.86 5.01
C ARG A 30 -8.34 12.96 4.45
N SER A 31 -7.05 12.67 4.23
CA SER A 31 -6.09 13.62 3.64
C SER A 31 -6.38 13.92 2.17
N ASN A 32 -7.10 13.05 1.47
CA ASN A 32 -7.30 13.14 0.03
C ASN A 32 -8.70 13.69 -0.32
N ARG A 33 -9.57 13.90 0.69
CA ARG A 33 -10.99 14.25 0.51
C ARG A 33 -11.22 15.55 -0.29
N ALA A 34 -10.31 16.51 -0.19
CA ALA A 34 -10.41 17.81 -0.85
C ALA A 34 -9.63 17.89 -2.18
N LEU A 35 -8.99 16.79 -2.60
CA LEU A 35 -8.17 16.77 -3.81
C LEU A 35 -9.04 16.50 -5.05
N GLN A 36 -8.64 17.06 -6.19
CA GLN A 36 -9.33 16.87 -7.47
C GLN A 36 -9.21 15.41 -7.96
N ASP A 37 -8.01 14.83 -7.85
CA ASP A 37 -7.77 13.39 -8.04
C ASP A 37 -7.20 12.79 -6.76
N PRO A 38 -8.06 12.25 -5.86
CA PRO A 38 -7.64 11.75 -4.56
C PRO A 38 -6.75 10.50 -4.61
N ALA A 39 -6.81 9.71 -5.69
CA ALA A 39 -6.01 8.50 -5.82
C ALA A 39 -4.57 8.81 -6.28
N VAL A 40 -4.43 9.85 -7.10
CA VAL A 40 -3.13 10.33 -7.60
C VAL A 40 -2.48 11.26 -6.57
N ALA A 41 -3.24 12.25 -6.09
CA ALA A 41 -2.80 13.33 -5.21
C ALA A 41 -1.60 14.13 -5.75
N ASP A 42 -1.60 14.40 -7.07
CA ASP A 42 -0.51 15.12 -7.74
C ASP A 42 -0.19 16.46 -7.06
N ASN A 43 1.10 16.64 -6.76
CA ASN A 43 1.67 17.89 -6.32
C ASN A 43 3.05 18.06 -6.95
N ASP A 44 3.14 18.90 -7.97
CA ASP A 44 4.36 19.15 -8.75
C ASP A 44 4.98 17.87 -9.35
N GLY A 45 4.15 16.93 -9.80
CA GLY A 45 4.57 15.65 -10.38
C GLY A 45 4.90 14.57 -9.35
N GLU A 46 4.83 14.88 -8.05
CA GLU A 46 4.85 13.88 -6.99
C GLU A 46 3.46 13.31 -6.77
N VAL A 47 3.37 11.99 -6.76
CA VAL A 47 2.10 11.25 -6.60
C VAL A 47 2.25 10.19 -5.51
N TRP A 48 1.13 9.55 -5.15
CA TRP A 48 1.17 8.37 -4.30
C TRP A 48 1.99 7.23 -4.90
N GLN A 49 2.89 6.68 -4.08
CA GLN A 49 3.74 5.53 -4.40
C GLN A 49 3.31 4.36 -3.54
N TYR A 50 2.95 3.25 -4.19
CA TYR A 50 2.74 1.99 -3.51
C TYR A 50 4.10 1.32 -3.24
N MET A 51 4.42 1.11 -1.96
CA MET A 51 5.76 0.67 -1.55
C MET A 51 5.83 -0.85 -1.38
N GLU A 52 4.92 -1.41 -0.59
CA GLU A 52 4.92 -2.83 -0.21
C GLU A 52 3.61 -3.22 0.49
N THR A 53 3.41 -4.52 0.67
CA THR A 53 2.47 -5.10 1.62
C THR A 53 3.23 -5.79 2.73
N VAL A 54 2.90 -5.48 3.99
CA VAL A 54 3.52 -6.10 5.16
C VAL A 54 2.54 -6.99 5.93
N GLU A 55 3.03 -8.15 6.40
CA GLU A 55 2.32 -8.98 7.36
C GLU A 55 2.44 -8.36 8.76
N LYS A 56 1.31 -8.14 9.42
CA LYS A 56 1.21 -7.74 10.82
C LYS A 56 0.47 -8.82 11.60
N ARG A 57 1.15 -9.41 12.59
CA ARG A 57 0.52 -10.32 13.54
C ARG A 57 -0.34 -9.54 14.52
N VAL A 58 -1.57 -10.00 14.73
CA VAL A 58 -2.48 -9.44 15.71
C VAL A 58 -2.71 -10.51 16.78
N LEU A 59 -2.37 -10.18 18.03
CA LEU A 59 -2.57 -11.08 19.17
C LEU A 59 -4.03 -11.59 19.16
N TRP A 60 -4.22 -12.91 19.19
CA TRP A 60 -5.52 -13.60 19.16
C TRP A 60 -6.31 -13.58 17.83
N PHE A 61 -5.94 -12.80 16.82
CA PHE A 61 -6.70 -12.65 15.56
C PHE A 61 -5.95 -13.09 14.30
N GLY A 62 -4.84 -13.82 14.46
CA GLY A 62 -4.03 -14.33 13.36
C GLY A 62 -3.22 -13.23 12.65
N LYS A 63 -3.07 -13.40 11.33
CA LYS A 63 -2.28 -12.52 10.47
C LYS A 63 -3.19 -11.50 9.78
N ARG A 64 -2.71 -10.28 9.60
CA ARG A 64 -3.32 -9.26 8.74
C ARG A 64 -2.27 -8.67 7.82
N TYR A 65 -2.69 -8.23 6.64
CA TYR A 65 -1.81 -7.57 5.69
C TYR A 65 -2.15 -6.07 5.60
N ILE A 66 -1.11 -5.24 5.48
CA ILE A 66 -1.21 -3.79 5.39
C ILE A 66 -0.45 -3.33 4.15
N HIS A 67 -1.13 -2.63 3.24
CA HIS A 67 -0.51 -1.96 2.10
C HIS A 67 0.03 -0.61 2.54
N ARG A 68 1.29 -0.33 2.22
CA ARG A 68 1.99 0.90 2.56
C ARG A 68 2.08 1.82 1.35
N PHE A 69 1.55 3.02 1.50
CA PHE A 69 1.64 4.10 0.52
C PHE A 69 2.48 5.23 1.06
N ARG A 70 3.29 5.83 0.19
CA ARG A 70 4.09 7.03 0.50
C ARG A 70 3.78 8.13 -0.51
N HIS A 71 3.71 9.35 -0.02
CA HIS A 71 3.75 10.57 -0.82
C HIS A 71 4.93 11.40 -0.35
N ARG A 72 5.80 11.86 -1.25
CA ARG A 72 7.00 12.63 -0.84
C ARG A 72 6.67 14.07 -0.47
N TYR A 73 5.67 14.65 -1.12
CA TYR A 73 5.23 16.03 -0.88
C TYR A 73 3.71 16.20 -1.03
N HIS A 74 2.93 15.78 -0.04
CA HIS A 74 1.47 15.63 -0.19
C HIS A 74 0.73 16.97 -0.18
N PRO A 75 -0.23 17.23 -1.10
CA PRO A 75 -0.85 18.55 -1.25
C PRO A 75 -1.58 19.04 0.01
N ALA A 76 -2.18 18.12 0.80
CA ALA A 76 -2.93 18.49 2.00
C ALA A 76 -2.07 18.99 3.18
N CYS A 77 -0.77 18.69 3.21
CA CYS A 77 0.10 19.07 4.33
C CYS A 77 1.43 19.70 3.92
N GLY A 78 1.76 19.74 2.62
CA GLY A 78 3.02 20.29 2.13
C GLY A 78 4.25 19.54 2.68
N CYS A 79 4.11 18.25 3.00
CA CYS A 79 5.20 17.44 3.54
C CYS A 79 5.04 15.96 3.17
N ALA A 80 6.03 15.15 3.50
CA ALA A 80 5.96 13.72 3.28
C ALA A 80 4.84 13.07 4.10
N MET A 81 4.08 12.17 3.48
CA MET A 81 2.99 11.45 4.11
C MET A 81 3.11 9.94 3.87
N THR A 82 2.76 9.15 4.88
CA THR A 82 2.63 7.70 4.75
C THR A 82 1.21 7.30 5.15
N VAL A 83 0.57 6.45 4.36
CA VAL A 83 -0.76 5.91 4.63
C VAL A 83 -0.71 4.39 4.62
N HIS A 84 -1.37 3.79 5.62
CA HIS A 84 -1.47 2.35 5.79
C HIS A 84 -2.91 1.91 5.51
N ILE A 85 -3.11 1.15 4.43
CA ILE A 85 -4.41 0.63 4.03
C ILE A 85 -4.48 -0.86 4.42
N PRO A 86 -5.44 -1.27 5.27
CA PRO A 86 -5.63 -2.70 5.54
C PRO A 86 -6.09 -3.44 4.28
N ALA A 87 -5.44 -4.56 4.02
CA ALA A 87 -5.83 -5.48 2.96
C ALA A 87 -7.25 -6.02 3.18
N SER A 88 -7.85 -6.59 2.14
CA SER A 88 -9.07 -7.38 2.28
C SER A 88 -8.88 -8.56 3.23
N ARG A 89 -10.00 -9.03 3.80
CA ARG A 89 -10.00 -10.23 4.66
C ARG A 89 -9.66 -11.50 3.88
N THR A 90 -9.82 -11.48 2.56
CA THR A 90 -9.57 -12.59 1.63
C THR A 90 -8.23 -12.46 0.91
N PHE A 91 -7.43 -11.43 1.22
CA PHE A 91 -6.11 -11.27 0.61
C PHE A 91 -5.21 -12.43 1.05
N ASN A 92 -4.72 -13.18 0.06
CA ASN A 92 -3.81 -14.29 0.23
C ASN A 92 -2.53 -13.98 -0.56
N PRO A 93 -1.36 -13.82 0.08
CA PRO A 93 -0.12 -13.56 -0.63
C PRO A 93 0.40 -14.77 -1.43
N ASP A 94 -0.14 -15.97 -1.19
CA ASP A 94 0.23 -17.18 -1.92
C ASP A 94 -0.63 -17.38 -3.19
N ASP A 95 -1.60 -16.48 -3.44
CA ASP A 95 -2.39 -16.45 -4.66
C ASP A 95 -1.65 -15.64 -5.77
N PRO A 96 -1.13 -16.30 -6.82
CA PRO A 96 -0.35 -15.65 -7.87
C PRO A 96 -1.19 -14.74 -8.78
N ASP A 97 -2.53 -14.79 -8.69
CA ASP A 97 -3.41 -13.86 -9.38
C ASP A 97 -3.64 -12.56 -8.59
N ASN A 98 -3.21 -12.52 -7.33
CA ASN A 98 -3.42 -11.37 -6.46
C ASN A 98 -2.14 -10.75 -5.91
N ALA A 99 -1.07 -11.54 -5.76
CA ALA A 99 0.18 -11.10 -5.17
C ALA A 99 1.41 -11.61 -5.93
N LEU A 100 2.52 -10.92 -5.74
CA LEU A 100 3.83 -11.34 -6.23
C LEU A 100 4.91 -10.95 -5.23
N TYR A 101 5.94 -11.79 -5.15
CA TYR A 101 7.15 -11.48 -4.40
C TYR A 101 8.22 -10.98 -5.37
N HIS A 102 8.70 -9.76 -5.16
CA HIS A 102 9.79 -9.18 -5.93
C HIS A 102 11.10 -9.40 -5.18
N HIS A 103 12.03 -10.13 -5.79
CA HIS A 103 13.34 -10.41 -5.20
C HIS A 103 14.39 -9.43 -5.71
N PHE A 104 15.12 -8.77 -4.81
CA PHE A 104 16.30 -7.99 -5.16
C PHE A 104 17.50 -8.94 -5.20
N GLY A 105 18.03 -9.18 -6.40
CA GLY A 105 19.22 -10.00 -6.65
C GLY A 105 20.52 -9.28 -6.37
#